data_AF-A0A1J3C9V6-F1
#
_entry.id   AF-A0A1J3C9V6-F1
#
_cell.length_a   1.000
_cell.length_b   1.000
_cell.length_c   1.000
_cell.angle_alpha   90.00
_cell.angle_beta   90.00
_cell.angle_gamma   90.00
#
_symmetry.space_group_name_H-M   'P 1'
#
loop_
_entity.id
_entity.type
_entity.pdbx_description
1 polymer ?
#
loop_
_entity_poly.entity_id
_entity_poly.type
_entity_poly.pdbx_seq_one_letter_code
_entity_poly.pdbx_strand_id
1 'polypeptide(L)'
;FEFLVLSSGLLPNPVLETSVLSICLNTSGTIWMIPFGLSGAASTRVSNELGAGNPKVAKLAVRVVMSIAIVESIIVGSVLIMIRKFWGS
;
A
#
# COMPACT_ATOMS: atom_id res chain seq x y z
N PHE A 1 9.35 3.19 -12.35
CA PHE A 1 8.52 2.67 -13.45
C PHE A 1 9.36 2.52 -14.71
N GLU A 2 9.96 3.61 -15.22
CA GLU A 2 10.82 3.58 -16.43
C GLU A 2 12.00 2.61 -16.33
N PHE A 3 12.75 2.58 -15.21
CA PHE A 3 13.84 1.62 -15.04
C PHE A 3 13.40 0.14 -15.04
N LEU A 4 12.21 -0.16 -14.49
CA LEU A 4 11.66 -1.51 -14.44
C LEU A 4 11.22 -1.99 -15.84
N VAL A 5 10.61 -1.10 -16.63
CA VAL A 5 10.23 -1.36 -18.04
C VAL A 5 11.45 -1.50 -18.94
N LEU A 6 12.50 -0.69 -18.74
CA LEU A 6 13.76 -0.83 -19.47
C LEU A 6 14.45 -2.17 -19.17
N SER A 7 14.34 -2.65 -17.93
CA SER A 7 14.91 -3.93 -17.50
C SER A 7 14.13 -5.13 -18.06
N SER A 8 12.79 -5.07 -18.11
CA SER A 8 11.95 -6.14 -18.69
C SER A 8 12.08 -6.25 -20.20
N GLY A 9 12.44 -5.16 -20.89
CA GLY A 9 12.76 -5.14 -22.32
C GLY A 9 14.03 -5.91 -22.71
N LEU A 10 14.94 -6.18 -21.77
CA LEU A 10 16.16 -6.96 -21.99
C LEU A 10 16.00 -8.48 -21.76
N LEU A 11 14.84 -8.93 -21.27
CA LEU A 11 14.59 -10.36 -21.00
C LEU A 11 14.18 -11.13 -22.27
N PRO A 12 14.37 -12.46 -22.30
CA PRO A 12 14.16 -13.30 -23.51
C PRO A 12 12.73 -13.24 -24.10
N ASN A 13 11.75 -12.77 -23.33
CA ASN A 13 10.35 -12.63 -23.75
C ASN A 13 9.77 -11.28 -23.24
N PRO A 14 10.16 -10.16 -23.84
CA PRO A 14 9.99 -8.82 -23.27
C PRO A 14 8.51 -8.40 -23.15
N VAL A 15 7.63 -8.93 -23.99
CA VAL A 15 6.19 -8.61 -23.98
C VAL A 15 5.47 -9.25 -22.77
N LEU A 16 5.80 -10.49 -22.43
CA LEU A 16 5.18 -11.20 -21.30
C LEU A 16 5.63 -10.59 -19.97
N GLU A 17 6.94 -10.40 -19.80
CA GLU A 17 7.52 -9.80 -18.58
C GLU A 17 7.04 -8.37 -18.35
N THR A 18 6.98 -7.54 -19.40
CA THR A 18 6.49 -6.16 -19.28
C THR A 18 5.00 -6.10 -18.93
N SER A 19 4.19 -7.05 -19.42
CA SER A 19 2.76 -7.13 -19.11
C SER A 19 2.52 -7.50 -17.65
N VAL A 20 3.21 -8.53 -17.15
CA VAL A 20 3.14 -8.95 -15.74
C VAL A 20 3.60 -7.82 -14.82
N LEU A 21 4.73 -7.19 -15.16
CA LEU A 21 5.27 -6.06 -14.41
C LEU A 21 4.29 -4.87 -14.37
N SER A 22 3.65 -4.54 -15.49
CA SER A 22 2.66 -3.47 -15.55
C SER A 22 1.44 -3.76 -14.70
N ILE A 23 0.93 -5.00 -14.72
CA ILE A 23 -0.16 -5.45 -13.84
C ILE A 23 0.26 -5.34 -12.38
N CYS A 24 1.44 -5.86 -12.01
CA CYS A 24 1.96 -5.77 -10.64
C CYS A 24 2.11 -4.34 -10.16
N LEU A 25 2.64 -3.43 -10.99
CA LEU A 25 2.81 -2.01 -10.64
C LEU A 25 1.47 -1.30 -10.50
N ASN A 26 0.52 -1.58 -11.40
CA ASN A 26 -0.82 -0.99 -11.34
C ASN A 26 -1.58 -1.47 -10.09
N THR A 27 -1.59 -2.78 -9.84
CA THR A 27 -2.18 -3.37 -8.64
C THR A 27 -1.52 -2.84 -7.36
N SER A 28 -0.20 -2.75 -7.32
CA SER A 28 0.53 -2.17 -6.18
C SER A 28 0.14 -0.71 -5.96
N GLY A 29 0.04 0.09 -7.03
CA GLY A 29 -0.42 1.47 -6.95
C GLY A 29 -1.83 1.62 -6.42
N THR A 30 -2.76 0.76 -6.86
CA THR A 30 -4.14 0.72 -6.35
C THR A 30 -4.19 0.34 -4.88
N ILE A 31 -3.40 -0.65 -4.45
CA ILE A 31 -3.31 -1.03 -3.02
C ILE A 31 -2.74 0.12 -2.20
N TRP A 32 -1.73 0.82 -2.71
CA TRP A 32 -1.06 1.93 -2.00
C TRP A 32 -1.96 3.14 -1.77
N MET A 33 -3.00 3.35 -2.58
CA MET A 33 -3.98 4.42 -2.36
C MET A 33 -4.72 4.29 -1.02
N ILE A 34 -4.92 3.07 -0.53
CA ILE A 34 -5.66 2.80 0.71
C ILE A 34 -4.92 3.35 1.94
N PRO A 35 -3.68 2.92 2.25
CA PRO A 35 -2.92 3.46 3.36
C PRO A 35 -2.56 4.94 3.15
N PHE A 36 -2.40 5.40 1.90
CA PHE A 36 -2.15 6.82 1.60
C PHE A 36 -3.34 7.71 1.99
N GLY A 37 -4.56 7.36 1.59
CA GLY A 37 -5.76 8.11 1.96
C GLY A 37 -6.01 8.11 3.47
N LEU A 38 -5.80 6.96 4.11
CA LEU A 38 -5.85 6.81 5.57
C LEU A 38 -4.83 7.72 6.28
N SER A 39 -3.60 7.78 5.76
CA SER A 39 -2.54 8.63 6.31
C SER A 39 -2.86 10.11 6.19
N GLY A 40 -3.47 10.53 5.07
CA GLY A 40 -3.97 11.89 4.89
C GLY A 40 -5.07 12.25 5.90
N ALA A 41 -6.10 11.40 6.00
CA ALA A 41 -7.20 11.59 6.94
C ALA A 41 -6.72 11.61 8.41
N ALA A 42 -5.79 10.72 8.75
CA ALA A 42 -5.11 10.67 10.04
C ALA A 42 -4.37 11.97 10.35
N SER A 43 -3.57 12.44 9.40
CA SER A 43 -2.77 13.67 9.55
C SER A 43 -3.65 14.88 9.79
N THR A 44 -4.76 15.01 9.04
CA THR A 44 -5.74 16.09 9.27
C THR A 44 -6.39 15.98 10.65
N ARG A 45 -6.83 14.78 11.06
CA ARG A 45 -7.46 14.56 12.37
C ARG A 45 -6.50 14.88 13.51
N VAL A 46 -5.29 14.35 13.48
CA VAL A 46 -4.27 14.60 14.50
C VAL A 46 -3.89 16.08 14.55
N SER A 47 -3.71 16.73 13.40
CA SER A 47 -3.41 18.16 13.32
C SER A 47 -4.52 19.02 13.92
N ASN A 48 -5.79 18.69 13.63
CA ASN A 48 -6.93 19.42 14.17
C ASN A 48 -7.02 19.29 15.69
N GLU A 49 -6.86 18.08 16.23
CA GLU A 49 -6.92 17.85 17.68
C GLU A 49 -5.74 18.48 18.43
N LEU A 50 -4.55 18.49 17.82
CA LEU A 50 -3.39 19.20 18.37
C LEU A 50 -3.61 20.73 18.33
N GLY A 51 -4.13 21.26 17.23
CA GLY A 51 -4.45 22.68 17.08
C GLY A 51 -5.55 23.15 18.04
N ALA A 52 -6.47 22.26 18.41
CA ALA A 52 -7.50 22.50 19.43
C ALA A 52 -7.00 22.36 20.87
N GLY A 53 -5.71 22.03 21.10
CA GLY A 53 -5.16 21.82 22.43
C GLY A 53 -5.60 20.51 23.10
N ASN A 54 -6.04 19.51 22.33
CA ASN A 54 -6.56 18.23 22.80
C ASN A 54 -5.58 17.05 22.53
N PRO A 55 -4.42 16.98 23.23
CA PRO A 55 -3.41 15.95 22.96
C PRO A 55 -3.88 14.52 23.26
N LYS A 56 -4.87 14.35 24.16
CA LYS A 56 -5.45 13.04 24.46
C LYS A 56 -6.19 12.46 23.26
N VAL A 57 -6.97 13.29 22.56
CA VAL A 57 -7.74 12.88 21.38
C VAL A 57 -6.81 12.68 20.19
N ALA A 58 -5.80 13.54 20.02
CA ALA A 58 -4.74 13.33 19.03
C ALA A 58 -4.04 11.97 19.22
N LYS A 59 -3.69 11.59 20.45
CA LYS A 59 -3.08 10.27 20.75
C LYS A 59 -4.03 9.11 20.45
N LEU A 60 -5.34 9.28 20.69
CA LEU A 60 -6.34 8.28 20.32
C LEU A 60 -6.44 8.13 18.80
N ALA A 61 -6.45 9.24 18.06
CA ALA A 61 -6.47 9.23 16.59
C ALA A 61 -5.26 8.47 16.02
N VAL A 62 -4.05 8.71 16.55
CA VAL A 62 -2.85 7.96 16.16
C VAL A 62 -3.01 6.45 16.44
N ARG A 63 -3.50 6.07 17.62
CA ARG A 63 -3.71 4.64 17.95
C ARG A 63 -4.69 3.96 17.01
N VAL A 64 -5.81 4.60 16.71
CA VAL A 64 -6.83 4.06 15.79
C VAL A 64 -6.23 3.85 14.40
N VAL A 65 -5.48 4.83 13.90
CA VAL A 65 -4.84 4.76 12.57
C VAL A 65 -3.79 3.65 12.52
N MET A 66 -2.98 3.50 13.58
CA MET A 66 -2.03 2.40 13.70
C MET A 66 -2.73 1.03 13.69
N SER A 67 -3.85 0.88 14.39
CA SER A 67 -4.64 -0.35 14.37
C SER A 67 -5.17 -0.65 12.97
N ILE A 68 -5.68 0.35 12.25
CA ILE A 68 -6.16 0.17 10.88
C ILE A 68 -5.01 -0.22 9.95
N ALA A 69 -3.85 0.41 10.07
CA ALA A 69 -2.67 0.09 9.27
C ALA A 69 -2.19 -1.36 9.48
N ILE A 70 -2.19 -1.84 10.74
CA ILE A 70 -1.85 -3.24 11.05
C ILE A 70 -2.85 -4.20 10.38
N VAL A 71 -4.15 -3.93 10.48
CA VAL A 71 -5.19 -4.76 9.87
C VAL A 71 -5.04 -4.79 8.35
N GLU A 72 -4.83 -3.63 7.73
CA GLU A 72 -4.60 -3.50 6.30
C GLU A 72 -3.35 -4.29 5.85
N SER A 73 -2.23 -4.17 6.57
CA SER A 73 -1.00 -4.91 6.29
C SER A 73 -1.19 -6.43 6.40
N ILE A 74 -1.97 -6.91 7.37
CA ILE A 74 -2.29 -8.34 7.50
C ILE A 74 -3.13 -8.82 6.31
N ILE A 75 -4.14 -8.04 5.90
CA ILE A 75 -4.98 -8.36 4.74
C ILE A 75 -4.12 -8.45 3.48
N VAL A 76 -3.32 -7.42 3.18
CA VAL A 76 -2.44 -7.40 2.00
C VAL A 76 -1.43 -8.55 2.05
N GLY A 77 -0.79 -8.78 3.19
CA GLY A 77 0.15 -9.89 3.38
C GLY A 77 -0.51 -11.26 3.14
N SER A 78 -1.71 -11.48 3.67
CA SER A 78 -2.45 -12.74 3.47
C SER A 78 -2.83 -12.96 2.01
N VAL A 79 -3.27 -11.93 1.30
CA VAL A 79 -3.62 -11.98 -0.12
C VAL A 79 -2.38 -12.33 -0.96
N LEU A 80 -1.25 -11.70 -0.70
CA LEU A 80 0.00 -12.00 -1.39
C LEU A 80 0.46 -13.44 -1.17
N ILE A 81 0.33 -13.97 0.05
CA ILE A 81 0.65 -15.37 0.35
C ILE A 81 -0.30 -16.32 -0.38
N MET A 82 -1.60 -16.02 -0.44
CA MET A 82 -2.58 -16.84 -1.17
C MET A 82 -2.30 -16.88 -2.66
N ILE A 83 -2.00 -15.72 -3.28
CA ILE A 83 -1.64 -15.64 -4.70
C ILE A 83 -0.37 -16.44 -4.97
N ARG A 84 0.66 -16.29 -4.12
CA ARG A 84 1.90 -17.06 -4.24
C ARG A 84 1.67 -18.57 -4.13
N LYS A 85 0.76 -19.02 -3.26
CA LYS A 85 0.41 -20.45 -3.15
C LYS A 85 -0.30 -20.98 -4.39
N PHE A 86 -1.14 -20.18 -5.04
CA PHE A 86 -1.84 -20.57 -6.27
C PHE A 86 -0.95 -20.56 -7.52
N TRP A 87 0.00 -19.63 -7.61
CA TRP A 87 0.94 -19.54 -8.73
C TRP A 87 2.16 -20.47 -8.60
N GLY A 88 2.43 -20.95 -7.38
CA GLY A 88 3.54 -21.87 -7.08
C GLY A 88 3.19 -23.36 -7.16
N SER A 89 1.98 -23.70 -7.62
CA SER A 89 1.47 -25.06 -7.85
C SER A 89 1.20 -25.30 -9.33
#